data_AF-A0A959SSZ9-F1
#
_entry.id   AF-A0A959SSZ9-F1
#
_cell.length_a   1.000
_cell.length_b   1.000
_cell.length_c   1.000
_cell.angle_alpha   90.00
_cell.angle_beta   90.00
_cell.angle_gamma   90.00
#
_symmetry.space_group_name_H-M   'P 1'
#
loop_
_entity.id
_entity.type
_entity.pdbx_description
1 polymer ?
#
loop_
_entity_poly.entity_id
_entity_poly.type
_entity_poly.pdbx_seq_one_letter_code
_entity_poly.pdbx_strand_id
1 'polypeptide(L)'
;GGNVSFNVDVNGVGMNMTIHDGMTGSTTTTTTTTTTQQTTTRITEPAAPAPVVTDEPVVAATGCGSPMSAADFAEAKASIGSKGFDETKLTLAKQIAGSNCLSTAQVVAVMGLFGFEDSKLDFAKFAYDHVADRGNYYKVNDAFSFSGSVDELNDYIQGR
;
A
#
# COMPACT_ATOMS: atom_id res chain seq x y z
N GLY A 1 -37.50 38.13 -12.36
CA GLY A 1 -36.38 38.37 -13.29
C GLY A 1 -35.11 37.89 -12.63
N GLY A 2 -34.36 37.02 -13.30
CA GLY A 2 -33.07 36.51 -12.86
C GLY A 2 -33.11 35.13 -12.19
N ASN A 3 -33.48 34.07 -12.93
CA ASN A 3 -33.09 32.71 -12.59
C ASN A 3 -31.72 32.47 -13.22
N VAL A 4 -30.68 32.27 -12.41
CA VAL A 4 -29.37 31.88 -12.93
C VAL A 4 -29.23 30.38 -12.73
N SER A 5 -29.53 29.64 -13.80
CA SER A 5 -29.33 28.20 -13.88
C SER A 5 -27.88 27.93 -14.25
N PHE A 6 -27.08 27.44 -13.32
CA PHE A 6 -25.76 26.89 -13.60
C PHE A 6 -25.88 25.39 -13.82
N ASN A 7 -25.83 24.96 -15.07
CA ASN A 7 -25.78 23.55 -15.44
C ASN A 7 -24.32 23.20 -15.77
N VAL A 8 -23.62 22.59 -14.81
CA VAL A 8 -22.27 22.08 -14.98
C VAL A 8 -22.37 20.58 -15.19
N ASP A 9 -22.20 20.17 -16.45
CA ASP A 9 -22.13 18.76 -16.85
C ASP A 9 -20.68 18.31 -16.75
N VAL A 10 -20.37 17.52 -15.72
CA VAL A 10 -19.05 16.92 -15.53
C VAL A 10 -19.24 15.51 -14.95
N ASN A 11 -18.96 14.51 -15.77
CA ASN A 11 -18.48 13.16 -15.40
C ASN A 11 -18.81 12.68 -13.97
N GLY A 12 -20.08 12.30 -13.77
CA GLY A 12 -20.39 10.99 -13.19
C GLY A 12 -20.28 10.78 -11.68
N VAL A 13 -20.22 11.80 -10.81
CA VAL A 13 -20.43 11.58 -9.36
C VAL A 13 -21.41 12.61 -8.80
N GLY A 14 -22.70 12.28 -8.92
CA GLY A 14 -23.78 13.03 -8.31
C GLY A 14 -23.98 12.62 -6.85
N MET A 15 -23.69 13.51 -5.91
CA MET A 15 -24.21 13.41 -4.55
C MET A 15 -25.23 14.53 -4.33
N ASN A 16 -26.51 14.19 -4.46
CA ASN A 16 -27.62 15.09 -4.18
C ASN A 16 -28.20 14.74 -2.81
N MET A 17 -27.90 15.54 -1.78
CA MET A 17 -28.59 15.49 -0.49
C MET A 17 -29.46 16.74 -0.34
N THR A 18 -30.75 16.56 -0.55
CA THR A 18 -31.77 17.57 -0.22
C THR A 18 -32.17 17.40 1.24
N ILE A 19 -31.81 18.37 2.09
CA ILE A 19 -32.31 18.44 3.46
C ILE A 19 -33.20 19.68 3.57
N HIS A 20 -34.48 19.48 3.86
CA HIS A 20 -35.40 20.49 4.33
C HIS A 20 -35.98 19.98 5.65
N ASP A 21 -35.75 20.68 6.76
CA ASP A 21 -36.81 21.22 7.61
C ASP A 21 -36.24 22.09 8.74
N GLY A 22 -37.01 23.14 9.08
CA GLY A 22 -37.06 23.94 10.31
C GLY A 22 -35.91 24.05 11.33
N MET A 23 -35.55 25.31 11.62
CA MET A 23 -35.15 25.87 12.93
C MET A 23 -33.73 25.60 13.50
N THR A 24 -32.98 26.71 13.59
CA THR A 24 -31.98 27.09 14.63
C THR A 24 -30.86 26.10 14.99
N GLY A 25 -29.66 26.38 14.47
CA GLY A 25 -28.40 25.84 15.00
C GLY A 25 -27.22 26.31 14.17
N SER A 26 -26.24 26.98 14.78
CA SER A 26 -24.99 27.34 14.10
C SER A 26 -24.18 26.07 13.84
N THR A 27 -24.01 25.72 12.56
CA THR A 27 -23.24 24.55 12.14
C THR A 27 -21.94 25.02 11.50
N THR A 28 -20.80 24.67 12.12
CA THR A 28 -19.49 24.88 11.49
C THR A 28 -19.22 23.70 10.56
N THR A 29 -19.34 23.93 9.26
CA THR A 29 -19.05 22.93 8.22
C THR A 29 -17.54 22.90 7.96
N THR A 30 -16.88 21.79 8.27
CA THR A 30 -15.51 21.54 7.85
C THR A 30 -15.55 20.81 6.50
N THR A 31 -15.24 21.53 5.42
CA THR A 31 -15.17 20.97 4.07
C THR A 31 -13.78 20.37 3.83
N THR A 32 -13.66 19.05 3.80
CA THR A 32 -12.44 18.38 3.33
C THR A 32 -12.52 18.25 1.81
N THR A 33 -11.98 19.24 1.09
CA THR A 33 -11.85 19.18 -0.37
C THR A 33 -10.74 18.18 -0.72
N THR A 34 -11.11 16.96 -1.09
CA THR A 34 -10.16 16.02 -1.71
C THR A 34 -10.03 16.41 -3.18
N THR A 35 -9.05 17.26 -3.50
CA THR A 35 -8.72 17.62 -4.88
C THR A 35 -7.96 16.47 -5.53
N THR A 36 -8.66 15.60 -6.24
CA THR A 36 -8.04 14.62 -7.14
C THR A 36 -7.57 15.35 -8.39
N GLN A 37 -6.31 15.80 -8.42
CA GLN A 37 -5.70 16.32 -9.64
C GLN A 37 -5.43 15.14 -10.58
N GLN A 38 -6.32 14.91 -11.55
CA GLN A 38 -6.02 14.06 -12.70
C GLN A 38 -5.01 14.79 -13.59
N THR A 39 -3.73 14.60 -13.32
CA THR A 39 -2.67 14.91 -14.29
C THR A 39 -2.69 13.83 -15.36
N THR A 40 -3.37 14.09 -16.48
CA THR A 40 -3.19 13.30 -17.71
C THR A 40 -1.82 13.63 -18.30
N THR A 41 -0.78 13.00 -17.77
CA THR A 41 0.48 12.85 -18.49
C THR A 41 0.25 11.72 -19.49
N ARG A 42 0.25 12.05 -20.78
CA ARG A 42 0.32 11.07 -21.86
C ARG A 42 1.72 10.44 -21.83
N ILE A 43 1.89 9.47 -20.96
CA ILE A 43 3.03 8.55 -20.97
C ILE A 43 2.80 7.64 -22.17
N THR A 44 3.64 7.78 -23.20
CA THR A 44 4.00 6.63 -24.03
C THR A 44 4.52 5.58 -23.08
N GLU A 45 3.64 4.65 -22.72
CA GLU A 45 3.95 3.39 -22.07
C GLU A 45 5.08 2.74 -22.88
N PRO A 46 6.32 2.68 -22.36
CA PRO A 46 7.25 1.66 -22.82
C PRO A 46 6.57 0.38 -22.35
N ALA A 47 6.13 -0.44 -23.30
CA ALA A 47 5.54 -1.75 -23.05
C ALA A 47 6.23 -2.38 -21.84
N ALA A 48 5.46 -2.59 -20.77
CA ALA A 48 5.94 -3.33 -19.62
C ALA A 48 6.63 -4.58 -20.19
N PRO A 49 7.93 -4.82 -19.92
CA PRO A 49 8.47 -6.12 -20.21
C PRO A 49 7.59 -7.08 -19.41
N ALA A 50 6.84 -7.91 -20.13
CA ALA A 50 6.08 -9.00 -19.55
C ALA A 50 7.00 -9.67 -18.52
N PRO A 51 6.51 -10.01 -17.32
CA PRO A 51 7.34 -10.69 -16.33
C PRO A 51 7.90 -11.92 -17.03
N VAL A 52 9.22 -11.93 -17.21
CA VAL A 52 9.94 -13.11 -17.64
C VAL A 52 9.60 -14.16 -16.60
N VAL A 53 8.76 -15.10 -17.00
CA VAL A 53 8.45 -16.30 -16.26
C VAL A 53 9.75 -17.08 -16.25
N THR A 54 10.62 -16.79 -15.28
CA THR A 54 11.60 -17.76 -14.82
C THR A 54 10.81 -18.77 -14.01
N ASP A 55 10.56 -19.92 -14.67
CA ASP A 55 10.28 -21.20 -14.03
C ASP A 55 11.34 -21.44 -12.93
N GLU A 56 11.06 -20.97 -11.71
CA GLU A 56 11.71 -21.48 -10.51
C GLU A 56 10.70 -22.32 -9.72
N PRO A 57 11.13 -23.50 -9.25
CA PRO A 57 10.23 -24.52 -8.75
C PRO A 57 9.55 -24.03 -7.48
N VAL A 58 8.22 -24.11 -7.49
CA VAL A 58 7.34 -23.95 -6.33
C VAL A 58 7.62 -25.01 -5.28
N VAL A 59 8.72 -24.87 -4.54
CA VAL A 59 8.94 -25.63 -3.31
C VAL A 59 8.26 -24.87 -2.18
N ALA A 60 7.00 -25.25 -1.94
CA ALA A 60 6.30 -24.98 -0.69
C ALA A 60 7.05 -25.67 0.46
N ALA A 61 8.12 -25.05 0.94
CA ALA A 61 8.82 -25.46 2.14
C ALA A 61 8.14 -24.78 3.33
N THR A 62 7.52 -25.61 4.16
CA THR A 62 6.90 -25.24 5.43
C THR A 62 7.98 -24.68 6.36
N GLY A 63 8.23 -23.37 6.25
CA GLY A 63 9.26 -22.65 7.00
C GLY A 63 10.25 -21.96 6.07
N CYS A 64 10.44 -20.67 6.28
CA CYS A 64 11.44 -19.93 5.52
C CYS A 64 12.86 -20.36 5.91
N GLY A 65 13.57 -20.98 4.96
CA GLY A 65 14.92 -21.49 5.18
C GLY A 65 15.99 -20.38 5.09
N SER A 66 16.09 -19.73 3.94
CA SER A 66 17.09 -18.69 3.68
C SER A 66 16.43 -17.48 3.03
N PRO A 67 16.79 -16.25 3.43
CA PRO A 67 16.29 -15.06 2.76
C PRO A 67 16.79 -15.01 1.31
N MET A 68 16.03 -14.35 0.44
CA MET A 68 16.41 -14.14 -0.95
C MET A 68 17.75 -13.39 -1.03
N SER A 69 18.49 -13.62 -2.11
CA SER A 69 19.82 -13.04 -2.26
C SER A 69 19.76 -11.52 -2.36
N ALA A 70 20.89 -10.85 -2.10
CA ALA A 70 20.96 -9.40 -2.21
C ALA A 70 20.70 -8.90 -3.65
N ALA A 71 21.07 -9.70 -4.66
CA ALA A 71 20.84 -9.37 -6.07
C ALA A 71 19.35 -9.46 -6.42
N ASP A 72 18.72 -10.60 -6.14
CA ASP A 72 17.28 -10.80 -6.42
C ASP A 72 16.43 -9.79 -5.65
N PHE A 73 16.81 -9.50 -4.40
CA PHE A 73 16.14 -8.47 -3.61
C PHE A 73 16.28 -7.08 -4.22
N ALA A 74 17.44 -6.72 -4.77
CA ALA A 74 17.63 -5.41 -5.39
C ALA A 74 16.72 -5.23 -6.61
N GLU A 75 16.57 -6.28 -7.43
CA GLU A 75 15.67 -6.29 -8.59
C GLU A 75 14.20 -6.25 -8.18
N ALA A 76 13.82 -7.04 -7.16
CA ALA A 76 12.49 -7.02 -6.57
C ALA A 76 12.14 -5.62 -6.01
N LYS A 77 13.06 -5.03 -5.24
CA LYS A 77 12.89 -3.70 -4.65
C LYS A 77 12.76 -2.62 -5.71
N ALA A 78 13.57 -2.68 -6.78
CA ALA A 78 13.45 -1.75 -7.91
C ALA A 78 12.10 -1.90 -8.62
N SER A 79 11.63 -3.13 -8.81
CA SER A 79 10.34 -3.42 -9.43
C SER A 79 9.17 -2.88 -8.62
N ILE A 80 9.19 -3.02 -7.29
CA ILE A 80 8.20 -2.41 -6.39
C ILE A 80 8.30 -0.88 -6.43
N GLY A 81 9.50 -0.32 -6.27
CA GLY A 81 9.74 1.12 -6.25
C GLY A 81 9.35 1.83 -7.56
N SER A 82 9.33 1.11 -8.68
CA SER A 82 8.88 1.63 -9.98
C SER A 82 7.37 1.93 -10.05
N LYS A 83 6.56 1.39 -9.12
CA LYS A 83 5.11 1.58 -9.12
C LYS A 83 4.74 2.93 -8.48
N GLY A 84 3.81 3.65 -9.10
CA GLY A 84 3.40 4.99 -8.64
C GLY A 84 2.50 5.00 -7.41
N PHE A 85 1.72 3.93 -7.20
CA PHE A 85 0.71 3.85 -6.14
C PHE A 85 1.01 2.74 -5.15
N ASP A 86 0.77 3.01 -3.88
CA ASP A 86 1.05 2.08 -2.79
C ASP A 86 0.26 0.78 -2.90
N GLU A 87 -1.00 0.82 -3.36
CA GLU A 87 -1.82 -0.38 -3.59
C GLU A 87 -1.16 -1.35 -4.59
N THR A 88 -0.59 -0.81 -5.67
CA THR A 88 0.15 -1.60 -6.68
C THR A 88 1.48 -2.10 -6.13
N LYS A 89 2.20 -1.26 -5.38
CA LYS A 89 3.43 -1.67 -4.67
C LYS A 89 3.14 -2.82 -3.72
N LEU A 90 2.05 -2.74 -2.96
CA LEU A 90 1.66 -3.69 -1.92
C LEU A 90 1.31 -5.04 -2.52
N THR A 91 0.54 -5.03 -3.61
CA THR A 91 0.21 -6.24 -4.37
C THR A 91 1.48 -6.96 -4.84
N LEU A 92 2.41 -6.22 -5.46
CA LEU A 92 3.67 -6.78 -5.94
C LEU A 92 4.59 -7.25 -4.80
N ALA A 93 4.66 -6.48 -3.71
CA ALA A 93 5.45 -6.84 -2.53
C ALA A 93 4.94 -8.13 -1.88
N LYS A 94 3.62 -8.29 -1.73
CA LYS A 94 3.00 -9.52 -1.23
C LYS A 94 3.26 -10.70 -2.16
N GLN A 95 3.21 -10.51 -3.49
CA GLN A 95 3.56 -11.56 -4.44
C GLN A 95 5.01 -12.03 -4.27
N ILE A 96 5.96 -11.10 -4.13
CA ILE A 96 7.37 -11.43 -3.94
C ILE A 96 7.59 -12.16 -2.61
N ALA A 97 7.04 -11.66 -1.51
CA ALA A 97 7.14 -12.27 -0.19
C ALA A 97 6.38 -13.61 -0.10
N GLY A 98 5.31 -13.81 -0.88
CA GLY A 98 4.58 -15.08 -0.92
C GLY A 98 5.38 -16.20 -1.57
N SER A 99 6.24 -15.87 -2.54
CA SER A 99 7.08 -16.84 -3.26
C SER A 99 8.51 -16.94 -2.75
N ASN A 100 8.95 -15.99 -1.91
CA ASN A 100 10.33 -15.91 -1.43
C ASN A 100 10.38 -15.66 0.07
N CYS A 101 11.45 -16.13 0.69
CA CYS A 101 11.75 -15.76 2.05
C CYS A 101 12.47 -14.43 2.10
N LEU A 102 12.07 -13.58 3.03
CA LEU A 102 12.71 -12.30 3.29
C LEU A 102 13.48 -12.36 4.61
N SER A 103 14.51 -11.55 4.72
CA SER A 103 15.06 -11.16 6.02
C SER A 103 14.27 -9.97 6.57
N THR A 104 14.31 -9.80 7.88
CA THR A 104 13.72 -8.64 8.55
C THR A 104 14.22 -7.33 7.95
N ALA A 105 15.51 -7.24 7.61
CA ALA A 105 16.09 -6.07 6.96
C ALA A 105 15.49 -5.81 5.56
N GLN A 106 15.21 -6.87 4.79
CA GLN A 106 14.55 -6.76 3.49
C GLN A 106 13.09 -6.30 3.64
N VAL A 107 12.37 -6.78 4.65
CA VAL A 107 11.01 -6.29 4.96
C VAL A 107 11.02 -4.80 5.26
N VAL A 108 11.91 -4.33 6.14
CA VAL A 108 12.07 -2.89 6.44
C VAL A 108 12.38 -2.08 5.19
N ALA A 109 13.26 -2.59 4.32
CA ALA A 109 13.62 -1.91 3.08
C ALA A 109 12.47 -1.82 2.07
N VAL A 110 11.55 -2.79 2.04
CA VAL A 110 10.32 -2.72 1.23
C VAL A 110 9.31 -1.77 1.87
N MET A 111 9.18 -1.78 3.20
CA MET A 111 8.29 -0.84 3.90
C MET A 111 8.65 0.62 3.63
N GLY A 112 9.94 0.92 3.49
CA GLY A 112 10.42 2.25 3.10
C GLY A 112 10.01 2.71 1.69
N LEU A 113 9.39 1.85 0.88
CA LEU A 113 8.87 2.21 -0.45
C LEU A 113 7.43 2.72 -0.41
N PHE A 114 6.69 2.45 0.67
CA PHE A 114 5.31 2.91 0.84
C PHE A 114 5.28 4.34 1.39
N GLY A 115 4.37 5.14 0.83
CA GLY A 115 4.07 6.49 1.30
C GLY A 115 3.07 6.51 2.46
N PHE A 116 2.20 5.51 2.55
CA PHE A 116 1.15 5.42 3.57
C PHE A 116 1.48 4.36 4.61
N GLU A 117 1.15 4.67 5.86
CA GLU A 117 1.44 3.78 6.98
C GLU A 117 0.57 2.52 6.98
N ASP A 118 -0.69 2.63 6.55
CA ASP A 118 -1.60 1.49 6.39
C ASP A 118 -1.00 0.42 5.45
N SER A 119 -0.39 0.85 4.34
CA SER A 119 0.28 -0.04 3.38
C SER A 119 1.50 -0.72 3.99
N LYS A 120 2.28 0.01 4.80
CA LYS A 120 3.42 -0.58 5.55
C LYS A 120 2.94 -1.65 6.51
N LEU A 121 1.86 -1.37 7.23
CA LEU A 121 1.31 -2.27 8.25
C LEU A 121 0.74 -3.54 7.63
N ASP A 122 -0.03 -3.41 6.55
CA ASP A 122 -0.57 -4.56 5.82
C ASP A 122 0.54 -5.44 5.23
N PHE A 123 1.58 -4.82 4.66
CA PHE A 123 2.75 -5.57 4.20
C PHE A 123 3.49 -6.27 5.35
N ALA A 124 3.72 -5.60 6.48
CA ALA A 124 4.40 -6.18 7.64
C ALA A 124 3.63 -7.38 8.20
N LYS A 125 2.31 -7.24 8.43
CA LYS A 125 1.46 -8.34 8.90
C LYS A 125 1.57 -9.56 7.96
N PHE A 126 1.50 -9.34 6.64
CA PHE A 126 1.69 -10.41 5.66
C PHE A 126 3.09 -11.03 5.71
N ALA A 127 4.14 -10.20 5.71
CA ALA A 127 5.52 -10.66 5.61
C ALA A 127 5.99 -11.47 6.83
N TYR A 128 5.34 -11.36 7.98
CA TYR A 128 5.73 -12.07 9.21
C TYR A 128 5.89 -13.59 9.04
N ASP A 129 5.00 -14.24 8.28
CA ASP A 129 5.12 -15.68 7.99
C ASP A 129 6.23 -16.02 7.00
N HIS A 130 6.64 -15.05 6.20
CA HIS A 130 7.56 -15.20 5.09
C HIS A 130 8.97 -14.69 5.44
N VAL A 131 9.29 -14.55 6.73
CA VAL A 131 10.61 -14.12 7.20
C VAL A 131 11.44 -15.30 7.68
N ALA A 132 12.70 -15.35 7.22
CA ALA A 132 13.67 -16.36 7.62
C ALA A 132 14.21 -16.14 9.05
N ASP A 133 14.37 -14.88 9.47
CA ASP A 133 14.92 -14.50 10.77
C ASP A 133 13.88 -13.86 11.71
N ARG A 134 12.74 -14.53 11.93
CA ARG A 134 11.61 -13.98 12.75
C ARG A 134 12.02 -13.51 14.15
N GLY A 135 13.08 -14.06 14.74
CA GLY A 135 13.61 -13.59 16.03
C GLY A 135 14.09 -12.13 16.01
N ASN A 136 14.38 -11.57 14.83
CA ASN A 136 14.76 -10.19 14.65
C ASN A 136 13.59 -9.27 14.29
N TYR A 137 12.36 -9.80 14.15
CA TYR A 137 11.26 -9.07 13.53
C TYR A 137 10.83 -7.80 14.27
N TYR A 138 11.18 -7.67 15.56
CA TYR A 138 11.00 -6.45 16.33
C TYR A 138 11.62 -5.21 15.67
N LYS A 139 12.65 -5.37 14.82
CA LYS A 139 13.27 -4.27 14.06
C LYS A 139 12.35 -3.65 13.01
N VAL A 140 11.28 -4.34 12.62
CA VAL A 140 10.25 -3.80 11.72
C VAL A 140 9.55 -2.58 12.33
N ASN A 141 9.47 -2.53 13.65
CA ASN A 141 8.78 -1.46 14.37
C ASN A 141 9.39 -0.09 14.08
N ASP A 142 10.70 -0.01 13.83
CA ASP A 142 11.42 1.24 13.51
C ASP A 142 11.04 1.83 12.15
N ALA A 143 10.33 1.07 11.29
CA ALA A 143 9.89 1.54 9.98
C ALA A 143 8.54 2.28 10.00
N PHE A 144 7.83 2.24 11.13
CA PHE A 144 6.58 2.97 11.36
C PHE A 144 6.82 4.35 11.94
N SER A 145 5.91 5.27 11.64
CA SER A 145 5.96 6.65 12.13
C SER A 145 5.04 6.84 13.33
N PHE A 146 3.98 6.04 13.44
CA PHE A 146 2.99 6.09 14.51
C PHE A 146 3.09 4.85 15.40
N SER A 147 3.04 5.08 16.72
CA SER A 147 3.06 3.99 17.69
C SER A 147 1.86 3.05 17.55
N GLY A 148 0.70 3.56 17.11
CA GLY A 148 -0.50 2.74 16.89
C GLY A 148 -0.27 1.62 15.87
N SER A 149 0.49 1.87 14.81
CA SER A 149 0.82 0.83 13.82
C SER A 149 1.80 -0.20 14.37
N VAL A 150 2.69 0.21 15.27
CA VAL A 150 3.57 -0.72 16.01
C VAL A 150 2.73 -1.61 16.94
N ASP A 151 1.81 -1.02 17.70
CA ASP A 151 0.93 -1.75 18.62
C ASP A 151 0.08 -2.76 17.84
N GLU A 152 -0.55 -2.34 16.73
CA GLU A 152 -1.33 -3.23 15.87
C GLU A 152 -0.52 -4.38 15.25
N LEU A 153 0.74 -4.15 14.89
CA LEU A 153 1.61 -5.22 14.40
C LEU A 153 1.94 -6.20 15.52
N ASN A 154 2.25 -5.71 16.72
CA ASN A 154 2.56 -6.54 17.87
C ASN A 154 1.36 -7.37 18.32
N ASP A 155 0.15 -6.80 18.30
CA ASP A 155 -1.09 -7.51 18.61
C ASP A 155 -1.37 -8.63 17.60
N TYR A 156 -1.17 -8.34 16.30
CA TYR A 156 -1.28 -9.35 15.24
C TYR A 156 -0.30 -10.51 15.44
N ILE A 157 0.95 -10.22 15.81
CA ILE A 157 1.99 -11.23 16.03
C ILE A 157 1.68 -12.08 17.28
N GLN A 158 1.22 -11.47 18.37
CA GLN A 158 0.89 -12.18 19.61
C GLN A 158 -0.35 -13.08 19.48
N GLY A 159 -1.25 -12.75 18.54
CA GLY A 159 -2.48 -13.52 18.29
C GLY A 159 -2.29 -14.80 17.45
N ARG A 160 -1.06 -15.14 17.05
CA ARG A 160 -0.72 -16.35 16.29
C ARG A 160 -0.21 -17.49 17.15
#